data_AF-A0A4P7R886-F1
#
_entry.id   AF-A0A4P7R886-F1
#
_cell.length_a   1.000
_cell.length_b   1.000
_cell.length_c   1.000
_cell.angle_alpha   90.00
_cell.angle_beta   90.00
_cell.angle_gamma   90.00
#
_symmetry.space_group_name_H-M   'P 1'
#
loop_
_entity.id
_entity.type
_entity.pdbx_description
1 polymer ?
#
loop_
_entity_poly.entity_id
_entity_poly.type
_entity_poly.pdbx_seq_one_letter_code
_entity_poly.pdbx_strand_id
1 'polypeptide(L)'
;MTRIYEPIYLEHQRLVEPLFLPLHLTENRFSAWREFRILVDFYREKRHLEGKRNGIFSPKFHLKTLVSADAFLAFCDRHADADVCLINPFPQWSYFAYNVWMQGESYHPGLVQCAQDLLDAAGLSLQISSVGRHGPALMAYSNFWVASPGFWDRYVGGVLDPIAKFLESDPTHPAALAVMADTYHTDQAPFLPFIAERLFSTFLSFNPDLKIAAYQFESVDAHCLNDVQRAMVACMQPTVDAADAAGRFDEGLVRHLQYICSREAELTKAHFLHHPHPHTGRTIQQA
;
A
#
# COMPACT_ATOMS: atom_id res chain seq x y z
N MET A 1 -2.21 -3.24 -24.34
CA MET A 1 -1.34 -2.21 -23.75
C MET A 1 -1.71 -2.05 -22.28
N THR A 2 -0.74 -1.75 -21.43
CA THR A 2 -0.98 -1.37 -20.02
C THR A 2 -1.69 -0.02 -20.00
N ARG A 3 -2.70 0.16 -19.12
CA ARG A 3 -3.37 1.43 -18.89
C ARG A 3 -3.27 1.80 -17.42
N ILE A 4 -2.93 3.04 -17.14
CA ILE A 4 -2.91 3.59 -15.79
C ILE A 4 -3.90 4.75 -15.76
N TYR A 5 -4.76 4.76 -14.76
CA TYR A 5 -5.76 5.79 -14.58
C TYR A 5 -5.39 6.69 -13.40
N GLU A 6 -5.52 8.00 -13.55
CA GLU A 6 -5.35 8.99 -12.48
C GLU A 6 -6.72 9.46 -11.98
N PRO A 7 -7.05 9.29 -10.68
CA PRO A 7 -8.28 9.80 -10.12
C PRO A 7 -8.40 11.33 -10.22
N ILE A 8 -9.52 11.78 -10.78
CA ILE A 8 -9.91 13.19 -10.89
C ILE A 8 -11.03 13.46 -9.88
N TYR A 9 -10.70 14.18 -8.82
CA TYR A 9 -11.59 14.44 -7.68
C TYR A 9 -12.38 15.75 -7.82
N LEU A 10 -11.86 16.71 -8.60
CA LEU A 10 -12.43 18.05 -8.77
C LEU A 10 -12.67 18.35 -10.25
N GLU A 11 -13.69 19.14 -10.54
CA GLU A 11 -14.08 19.51 -11.92
C GLU A 11 -12.94 20.17 -12.71
N HIS A 12 -12.08 20.93 -12.03
CA HIS A 12 -10.96 21.66 -12.66
C HIS A 12 -9.59 20.99 -12.42
N GLN A 13 -9.56 19.80 -11.82
CA GLN A 13 -8.31 19.07 -11.66
C GLN A 13 -7.82 18.59 -13.04
N ARG A 14 -6.56 18.88 -13.35
CA ARG A 14 -5.86 18.38 -14.52
C ARG A 14 -5.02 17.17 -14.15
N LEU A 15 -4.76 16.31 -15.13
CA LEU A 15 -3.79 15.24 -14.98
C LEU A 15 -2.42 15.79 -14.59
N VAL A 16 -1.80 15.19 -13.58
CA VAL A 16 -0.40 15.46 -13.24
C VAL A 16 0.52 14.65 -14.16
N GLU A 17 0.18 13.38 -14.41
CA GLU A 17 0.91 12.50 -15.31
C GLU A 17 0.26 12.46 -16.71
N PRO A 18 0.88 13.05 -17.76
CA PRO A 18 0.26 13.13 -19.08
C PRO A 18 0.02 11.78 -19.78
N LEU A 19 0.75 10.74 -19.36
CA LEU A 19 0.62 9.38 -19.91
C LEU A 19 -0.50 8.57 -19.22
N PHE A 20 -1.11 9.08 -18.16
CA PHE A 20 -2.23 8.44 -17.49
C PHE A 20 -3.56 8.86 -18.11
N LEU A 21 -4.58 8.02 -17.92
CA LEU A 21 -5.94 8.28 -18.36
C LEU A 21 -6.74 8.91 -17.22
N PRO A 22 -7.64 9.87 -17.46
CA PRO A 22 -8.45 10.44 -16.40
C PRO A 22 -9.49 9.42 -15.89
N LEU A 23 -9.64 9.34 -14.58
CA LEU A 23 -10.70 8.61 -13.88
C LEU A 23 -11.55 9.59 -13.08
N HIS A 24 -12.61 10.10 -13.69
CA HIS A 24 -13.54 11.00 -13.01
C HIS A 24 -14.35 10.25 -11.96
N LEU A 25 -14.28 10.72 -10.72
CA LEU A 25 -15.06 10.16 -9.61
C LEU A 25 -16.33 11.01 -9.44
N THR A 26 -17.48 10.45 -9.79
CA THR A 26 -18.76 11.19 -9.85
C THR A 26 -19.55 11.18 -8.54
N GLU A 27 -19.21 10.31 -7.58
CA GLU A 27 -19.90 10.18 -6.29
C GLU A 27 -18.93 10.17 -5.11
N ASN A 28 -19.20 10.99 -4.09
CA ASN A 28 -18.36 11.09 -2.88
C ASN A 28 -19.05 10.58 -1.59
N ARG A 29 -20.13 9.81 -1.72
CA ARG A 29 -20.95 9.36 -0.57
C ARG A 29 -20.22 8.43 0.41
N PHE A 30 -19.16 7.75 -0.05
CA PHE A 30 -18.30 6.89 0.75
C PHE A 30 -16.85 7.43 0.80
N SER A 31 -16.70 8.76 0.93
CA SER A 31 -15.39 9.43 0.93
C SER A 31 -14.40 8.85 1.95
N ALA A 32 -14.90 8.37 3.10
CA ALA A 32 -14.11 7.72 4.14
C ALA A 32 -13.38 6.46 3.68
N TRP A 33 -13.88 5.78 2.64
CA TRP A 33 -13.25 4.57 2.08
C TRP A 33 -12.06 4.88 1.18
N ARG A 34 -11.90 6.14 0.75
CA ARG A 34 -10.77 6.62 -0.06
C ARG A 34 -10.45 5.69 -1.25
N GLU A 35 -9.18 5.32 -1.45
CA GLU A 35 -8.72 4.50 -2.57
C GLU A 35 -9.32 3.09 -2.60
N PHE A 36 -9.72 2.52 -1.46
CA PHE A 36 -10.38 1.21 -1.41
C PHE A 36 -11.65 1.20 -2.26
N ARG A 37 -12.47 2.26 -2.14
CA ARG A 37 -13.68 2.43 -2.93
C ARG A 37 -13.40 2.52 -4.42
N ILE A 38 -12.36 3.28 -4.80
CA ILE A 38 -12.02 3.49 -6.21
C ILE A 38 -11.66 2.15 -6.89
N LEU A 39 -10.89 1.29 -6.21
CA LEU A 39 -10.54 -0.05 -6.71
C LEU A 39 -11.79 -0.93 -6.90
N VAL A 40 -12.67 -0.95 -5.90
CA VAL A 40 -13.90 -1.76 -5.92
C VAL A 40 -14.86 -1.29 -7.02
N ASP A 41 -15.08 0.01 -7.15
CA ASP A 41 -15.96 0.56 -8.21
C ASP A 41 -15.39 0.29 -9.59
N PHE A 42 -14.08 0.52 -9.79
CA PHE A 42 -13.41 0.23 -11.06
C PHE A 42 -13.55 -1.25 -11.48
N TYR A 43 -13.49 -2.16 -10.51
CA TYR A 43 -13.74 -3.58 -10.72
C TYR A 43 -15.21 -3.90 -11.03
N ARG A 44 -16.16 -3.37 -10.24
CA ARG A 44 -17.61 -3.59 -10.41
C ARG A 44 -18.13 -3.05 -11.74
N GLU A 45 -17.56 -1.94 -12.21
CA GLU A 45 -17.82 -1.33 -13.52
C GLU A 45 -17.12 -2.08 -14.67
N LYS A 46 -16.35 -3.13 -14.37
CA LYS A 46 -15.59 -3.96 -15.33
C LYS A 46 -14.53 -3.18 -16.12
N ARG A 47 -14.05 -2.06 -15.57
CA ARG A 47 -13.04 -1.22 -16.23
C ARG A 47 -11.67 -1.89 -16.25
N HIS A 48 -11.42 -2.83 -15.34
CA HIS A 48 -10.24 -3.69 -15.36
C HIS A 48 -10.15 -4.60 -16.59
N LEU A 49 -11.20 -4.69 -17.41
CA LEU A 49 -11.21 -5.42 -18.67
C LEU A 49 -10.83 -4.54 -19.89
N GLU A 50 -10.72 -3.21 -19.71
CA GLU A 50 -10.50 -2.26 -20.83
C GLU A 50 -9.07 -2.32 -21.42
N GLY A 51 -8.15 -3.02 -20.75
CA GLY A 51 -6.74 -3.10 -21.11
C GLY A 51 -6.13 -4.46 -20.80
N LYS A 52 -4.91 -4.72 -21.29
CA LYS A 52 -4.19 -5.97 -20.97
C LYS A 52 -3.78 -6.02 -19.50
N ARG A 53 -3.43 -4.86 -18.95
CA ARG A 53 -3.20 -4.62 -17.53
C ARG A 53 -3.70 -3.23 -17.18
N ASN A 54 -4.29 -3.09 -16.00
CA ASN A 54 -4.87 -1.83 -15.53
C ASN A 54 -4.40 -1.53 -14.11
N GLY A 55 -4.23 -0.25 -13.79
CA GLY A 55 -3.90 0.26 -12.46
C GLY A 55 -4.46 1.65 -12.25
N ILE A 56 -4.55 2.08 -10.99
CA ILE A 56 -5.13 3.37 -10.61
C ILE A 56 -4.14 4.10 -9.70
N PHE A 57 -3.48 5.14 -10.22
CA PHE A 57 -2.39 5.81 -9.53
C PHE A 57 -2.80 7.22 -9.12
N SER A 58 -2.55 7.57 -7.86
CA SER A 58 -2.70 8.93 -7.35
C SER A 58 -1.90 9.95 -8.19
N PRO A 59 -2.37 11.21 -8.32
CA PRO A 59 -1.58 12.31 -8.89
C PRO A 59 -0.23 12.54 -8.19
N LYS A 60 -0.02 11.95 -7.01
CA LYS A 60 1.25 11.97 -6.26
C LYS A 60 2.23 10.87 -6.69
N PHE A 61 1.97 10.16 -7.79
CA PHE A 61 2.81 9.04 -8.25
C PHE A 61 4.28 9.42 -8.36
N HIS A 62 4.62 10.40 -9.20
CA HIS A 62 6.01 10.82 -9.37
C HIS A 62 6.59 11.43 -8.09
N LEU A 63 5.80 12.24 -7.37
CA LEU A 63 6.21 12.83 -6.09
C LEU A 63 6.64 11.77 -5.07
N LYS A 64 5.92 10.65 -4.98
CA LYS A 64 6.20 9.59 -4.00
C LYS A 64 7.24 8.58 -4.48
N THR A 65 7.27 8.26 -5.76
CA THR A 65 8.14 7.20 -6.30
C THR A 65 9.49 7.71 -6.80
N LEU A 66 9.56 8.99 -7.17
CA LEU A 66 10.66 9.60 -7.93
C LEU A 66 10.87 8.98 -9.32
N VAL A 67 9.87 8.25 -9.83
CA VAL A 67 9.88 7.58 -11.13
C VAL A 67 8.88 8.26 -12.07
N SER A 68 9.22 8.43 -13.34
CA SER A 68 8.29 8.97 -14.34
C SER A 68 7.28 7.90 -14.79
N ALA A 69 6.10 8.32 -15.23
CA ALA A 69 5.13 7.41 -15.84
C ALA A 69 5.73 6.59 -16.99
N ASP A 70 6.55 7.21 -17.84
CA ASP A 70 7.22 6.56 -18.96
C ASP A 70 8.16 5.43 -18.52
N ALA A 71 9.02 5.69 -17.53
CA ALA A 71 9.94 4.69 -17.00
C ALA A 71 9.21 3.48 -16.39
N PHE A 72 8.11 3.73 -15.67
CA PHE A 72 7.29 2.65 -15.11
C PHE A 72 6.51 1.87 -16.18
N LEU A 73 5.98 2.53 -17.21
CA LEU A 73 5.34 1.84 -18.34
C LEU A 73 6.34 0.99 -19.12
N ALA A 74 7.55 1.50 -19.37
CA ALA A 74 8.62 0.74 -19.99
C ALA A 74 9.04 -0.48 -19.14
N PHE A 75 9.06 -0.34 -17.82
CA PHE A 75 9.24 -1.48 -16.91
C PHE A 75 8.12 -2.51 -17.08
N CYS A 76 6.86 -2.08 -17.09
CA CYS A 76 5.75 -2.98 -17.32
C CYS A 76 5.88 -3.72 -18.65
N ASP A 77 6.27 -3.04 -19.73
CA ASP A 77 6.41 -3.64 -21.06
C ASP A 77 7.53 -4.69 -21.13
N ARG A 78 8.64 -4.49 -20.40
CA ARG A 78 9.69 -5.52 -20.25
C ARG A 78 9.21 -6.76 -19.49
N HIS A 79 8.19 -6.61 -18.65
CA HIS A 79 7.57 -7.69 -17.86
C HIS A 79 6.16 -7.99 -18.35
N ALA A 80 5.95 -8.08 -19.67
CA ALA A 80 4.61 -8.24 -20.27
C ALA A 80 3.87 -9.53 -19.88
N ASP A 81 4.57 -10.54 -19.38
CA ASP A 81 4.01 -11.82 -18.92
C ASP A 81 3.73 -11.87 -17.41
N ALA A 82 4.03 -10.80 -16.67
CA ALA A 82 3.71 -10.70 -15.25
C ALA A 82 2.20 -10.47 -15.03
N ASP A 83 1.65 -11.16 -14.03
CA ASP A 83 0.27 -10.96 -13.58
C ASP A 83 0.09 -9.58 -12.95
N VAL A 84 1.13 -9.09 -12.27
CA VAL A 84 1.16 -7.76 -11.65
C VAL A 84 2.55 -7.13 -11.75
N CYS A 85 2.59 -5.85 -12.08
CA CYS A 85 3.76 -5.00 -11.95
C CYS A 85 3.51 -3.97 -10.86
N LEU A 86 4.39 -3.85 -9.87
CA LEU A 86 4.23 -2.94 -8.74
C LEU A 86 5.48 -2.07 -8.52
N ILE A 87 5.29 -0.91 -7.90
CA ILE A 87 6.38 -0.06 -7.42
C ILE A 87 6.04 0.41 -6.01
N ASN A 88 6.95 0.14 -5.08
CA ASN A 88 6.82 0.64 -3.72
C ASN A 88 7.43 2.05 -3.63
N PRO A 89 6.66 3.10 -3.32
CA PRO A 89 7.22 4.44 -3.14
C PRO A 89 8.06 4.58 -1.87
N PHE A 90 8.02 3.59 -0.97
CA PHE A 90 8.75 3.64 0.29
C PHE A 90 9.60 2.36 0.47
N PRO A 91 10.58 2.14 -0.41
CA PRO A 91 11.38 0.92 -0.42
C PRO A 91 12.23 0.77 0.85
N GLN A 92 12.60 1.86 1.52
CA GLN A 92 13.38 1.84 2.76
C GLN A 92 12.72 1.04 3.90
N TRP A 93 11.38 0.90 3.89
CA TRP A 93 10.67 0.16 4.93
C TRP A 93 11.02 -1.32 5.00
N SER A 94 11.52 -1.91 3.90
CA SER A 94 12.01 -3.28 3.93
C SER A 94 13.15 -3.44 4.94
N TYR A 95 13.87 -2.37 5.28
CA TYR A 95 14.97 -2.38 6.25
C TYR A 95 14.54 -2.07 7.68
N PHE A 96 13.32 -1.58 7.88
CA PHE A 96 12.83 -1.17 9.20
C PHE A 96 11.78 -2.13 9.76
N ALA A 97 11.01 -2.79 8.90
CA ALA A 97 9.90 -3.64 9.30
C ALA A 97 10.01 -5.02 8.64
N TYR A 98 9.65 -6.06 9.41
CA TYR A 98 9.58 -7.43 8.90
C TYR A 98 8.52 -7.55 7.81
N ASN A 99 7.35 -6.94 7.98
CA ASN A 99 6.29 -6.91 7.00
C ASN A 99 5.44 -5.63 7.13
N VAL A 100 4.48 -5.47 6.22
CA VAL A 100 3.63 -4.27 6.15
C VAL A 100 2.69 -4.12 7.37
N TRP A 101 2.37 -5.23 8.06
CA TRP A 101 1.53 -5.23 9.25
C TRP A 101 2.30 -4.77 10.49
N MET A 102 3.57 -5.17 10.64
CA MET A 102 4.46 -4.64 11.68
C MET A 102 4.57 -3.11 11.57
N GLN A 103 4.79 -2.60 10.37
CA GLN A 103 4.81 -1.15 10.13
C GLN A 103 3.46 -0.50 10.41
N GLY A 104 2.38 -1.14 9.96
CA GLY A 104 1.01 -0.68 10.18
C GLY A 104 0.69 -0.52 11.66
N GLU A 105 0.98 -1.53 12.48
CA GLU A 105 0.71 -1.53 13.91
C GLU A 105 1.52 -0.45 14.66
N SER A 106 2.79 -0.23 14.30
CA SER A 106 3.60 0.84 14.90
C SER A 106 3.05 2.26 14.60
N TYR A 107 2.47 2.46 13.42
CA TYR A 107 1.91 3.75 13.03
C TYR A 107 0.46 3.94 13.47
N HIS A 108 -0.31 2.85 13.47
CA HIS A 108 -1.74 2.79 13.72
C HIS A 108 -2.03 1.67 14.74
N PRO A 109 -1.78 1.90 16.04
CA PRO A 109 -2.03 0.89 17.06
C PRO A 109 -3.47 0.36 17.01
N GLY A 110 -3.62 -0.97 17.07
CA GLY A 110 -4.90 -1.67 16.92
C GLY A 110 -5.27 -2.06 15.49
N LEU A 111 -4.50 -1.64 14.47
CA LEU A 111 -4.77 -1.92 13.07
C LEU A 111 -4.81 -3.43 12.77
N VAL A 112 -3.88 -4.22 13.32
CA VAL A 112 -3.80 -5.65 13.02
C VAL A 112 -5.05 -6.40 13.50
N GLN A 113 -5.48 -6.14 14.73
CA GLN A 113 -6.70 -6.77 15.27
C GLN A 113 -7.93 -6.31 14.49
N CYS A 114 -8.05 -5.01 14.24
CA CYS A 114 -9.16 -4.43 13.49
C CYS A 114 -9.26 -5.01 12.07
N ALA A 115 -8.13 -5.24 11.41
CA ALA A 115 -8.06 -5.88 10.11
C ALA A 115 -8.47 -7.35 10.15
N GLN A 116 -8.03 -8.11 11.17
CA GLN A 116 -8.44 -9.52 11.29
C GLN A 116 -9.94 -9.64 11.54
N ASP A 117 -10.51 -8.81 12.43
CA ASP A 117 -11.95 -8.80 12.71
C ASP A 117 -12.77 -8.46 11.46
N LEU A 118 -12.26 -7.55 10.61
CA LEU A 118 -12.88 -7.22 9.33
C LEU A 118 -12.86 -8.42 8.37
N LEU A 119 -11.71 -9.08 8.22
CA LEU A 119 -11.56 -10.24 7.35
C LEU A 119 -12.50 -11.38 7.77
N ASP A 120 -12.54 -11.67 9.07
CA ASP A 120 -13.39 -12.71 9.64
C ASP A 120 -14.88 -12.39 9.42
N ALA A 121 -15.29 -11.14 9.67
CA ALA A 121 -16.67 -10.69 9.46
C ALA A 121 -17.08 -10.68 7.98
N ALA A 122 -16.15 -10.38 7.07
CA ALA A 122 -16.36 -10.47 5.63
C ALA A 122 -16.29 -11.91 5.08
N GLY A 123 -16.06 -12.91 5.93
CA GLY A 123 -15.98 -14.33 5.55
C GLY A 123 -14.71 -14.72 4.79
N LEU A 124 -13.64 -13.96 4.94
CA LEU A 124 -12.35 -14.20 4.27
C LEU A 124 -11.43 -15.05 5.16
N SER A 125 -10.86 -16.12 4.61
CA SER A 125 -9.97 -17.03 5.34
C SER A 125 -8.51 -16.55 5.43
N LEU A 126 -8.24 -15.27 5.22
CA LEU A 126 -6.89 -14.69 5.30
C LEU A 126 -6.51 -14.48 6.77
N GLN A 127 -5.33 -14.98 7.16
CA GLN A 127 -4.83 -14.89 8.52
C GLN A 127 -3.62 -13.96 8.56
N ILE A 128 -3.77 -12.78 9.18
CA ILE A 128 -2.70 -11.77 9.23
C ILE A 128 -1.50 -12.28 10.03
N SER A 129 -1.75 -13.08 11.07
CA SER A 129 -0.71 -13.67 11.93
C SER A 129 0.22 -14.64 11.21
N SER A 130 -0.17 -15.19 10.06
CA SER A 130 0.67 -16.08 9.25
C SER A 130 1.43 -15.36 8.14
N VAL A 131 1.30 -14.04 8.03
CA VAL A 131 2.03 -13.24 7.03
C VAL A 131 3.52 -13.16 7.39
N GLY A 132 4.35 -13.71 6.50
CA GLY A 132 5.80 -13.71 6.62
C GLY A 132 6.46 -12.37 6.27
N ARG A 133 7.75 -12.44 5.93
CA ARG A 133 8.59 -11.34 5.49
C ARG A 133 8.04 -10.72 4.19
N HIS A 134 7.90 -9.40 4.13
CA HIS A 134 7.75 -8.67 2.87
C HIS A 134 9.06 -7.96 2.53
N GLY A 135 9.83 -8.51 1.59
CA GLY A 135 11.02 -7.87 1.02
C GLY A 135 10.69 -6.97 -0.18
N PRO A 136 11.71 -6.43 -0.88
CA PRO A 136 11.54 -5.54 -2.04
C PRO A 136 10.71 -6.10 -3.20
N ALA A 137 10.53 -7.43 -3.27
CA ALA A 137 9.72 -8.08 -4.29
C ALA A 137 8.20 -8.09 -3.99
N LEU A 138 7.81 -7.92 -2.73
CA LEU A 138 6.41 -8.09 -2.27
C LEU A 138 5.85 -6.88 -1.55
N MET A 139 6.71 -6.10 -0.87
CA MET A 139 6.28 -4.94 -0.10
C MET A 139 5.74 -3.85 -1.03
N ALA A 140 4.51 -3.40 -0.80
CA ALA A 140 3.93 -2.28 -1.51
C ALA A 140 3.12 -1.37 -0.58
N TYR A 141 3.22 -0.07 -0.84
CA TYR A 141 2.41 0.99 -0.24
C TYR A 141 1.83 1.89 -1.36
N SER A 142 0.81 2.69 -1.05
CA SER A 142 0.11 3.64 -1.95
C SER A 142 -0.57 3.04 -3.19
N ASN A 143 -0.82 1.73 -3.24
CA ASN A 143 -1.53 1.03 -4.33
C ASN A 143 -0.97 1.29 -5.75
N PHE A 144 0.34 1.50 -5.90
CA PHE A 144 0.98 1.68 -7.21
C PHE A 144 1.32 0.34 -7.87
N TRP A 145 0.29 -0.32 -8.42
CA TRP A 145 0.41 -1.54 -9.20
C TRP A 145 -0.50 -1.55 -10.43
N VAL A 146 -0.05 -2.19 -11.51
CA VAL A 146 -0.87 -2.53 -12.67
C VAL A 146 -0.96 -4.04 -12.78
N ALA A 147 -2.14 -4.56 -13.07
CA ALA A 147 -2.34 -6.01 -13.09
C ALA A 147 -3.28 -6.48 -14.18
N SER A 148 -3.15 -7.76 -14.55
CA SER A 148 -3.99 -8.42 -15.55
C SER A 148 -5.45 -8.53 -15.05
N PRO A 149 -6.43 -8.68 -15.96
CA PRO A 149 -7.82 -8.96 -15.58
C PRO A 149 -7.96 -10.10 -14.57
N GLY A 150 -7.23 -11.21 -14.77
CA GLY A 150 -7.27 -12.36 -13.86
C GLY A 150 -6.72 -12.05 -12.46
N PHE A 151 -5.71 -11.19 -12.36
CA PHE A 151 -5.25 -10.70 -11.05
C PHE A 151 -6.32 -9.84 -10.37
N TRP A 152 -6.94 -8.91 -11.11
CA TRP A 152 -8.04 -8.07 -10.58
C TRP A 152 -9.20 -8.92 -10.06
N ASP A 153 -9.60 -9.96 -10.79
CA ASP A 153 -10.66 -10.88 -10.36
C ASP A 153 -10.28 -11.60 -9.05
N ARG A 154 -9.03 -12.08 -8.91
CA ARG A 154 -8.58 -12.78 -7.69
C ARG A 154 -8.40 -11.84 -6.51
N TYR A 155 -7.76 -10.69 -6.68
CA TYR A 155 -7.45 -9.78 -5.59
C TYR A 155 -8.65 -8.87 -5.28
N VAL A 156 -9.07 -8.03 -6.23
CA VAL A 156 -10.14 -7.07 -5.98
C VAL A 156 -11.48 -7.79 -5.89
N GLY A 157 -11.77 -8.69 -6.83
CA GLY A 157 -13.00 -9.48 -6.80
C GLY A 157 -13.07 -10.51 -5.66
N GLY A 158 -11.94 -11.12 -5.29
CA GLY A 158 -11.89 -12.17 -4.27
C GLY A 158 -11.62 -11.67 -2.84
N VAL A 159 -11.08 -10.45 -2.66
CA VAL A 159 -10.73 -9.91 -1.35
C VAL A 159 -11.41 -8.58 -1.09
N LEU A 160 -11.24 -7.58 -1.94
CA LEU A 160 -11.74 -6.23 -1.66
C LEU A 160 -13.26 -6.09 -1.83
N ASP A 161 -13.84 -6.70 -2.87
CA ASP A 161 -15.28 -6.65 -3.14
C ASP A 161 -16.11 -7.37 -2.05
N PRO A 162 -15.71 -8.53 -1.50
CA PRO A 162 -16.36 -9.13 -0.32
C PRO A 162 -16.36 -8.21 0.91
N ILE A 163 -15.22 -7.55 1.20
CA ILE A 163 -15.15 -6.55 2.28
C ILE A 163 -16.13 -5.41 2.02
N ALA A 164 -16.16 -4.88 0.79
CA ALA A 164 -17.08 -3.80 0.43
C ALA A 164 -18.54 -4.22 0.58
N LYS A 165 -18.90 -5.43 0.15
CA LYS A 165 -20.27 -5.97 0.32
C LYS A 165 -20.65 -6.09 1.78
N PHE A 166 -19.75 -6.60 2.64
CA PHE A 166 -19.98 -6.68 4.08
C PHE A 166 -20.21 -5.29 4.70
N LEU A 167 -19.37 -4.32 4.38
CA LEU A 167 -19.52 -2.95 4.89
C LEU A 167 -20.81 -2.28 4.39
N GLU A 168 -21.26 -2.62 3.18
CA GLU A 168 -22.54 -2.15 2.60
C GLU A 168 -23.76 -2.84 3.24
N SER A 169 -23.68 -4.15 3.54
CA SER A 169 -24.79 -4.93 4.09
C SER A 169 -24.98 -4.72 5.59
N ASP A 170 -23.88 -4.63 6.34
CA ASP A 170 -23.87 -4.63 7.80
C ASP A 170 -23.06 -3.45 8.38
N PRO A 171 -23.38 -2.19 8.02
CA PRO A 171 -22.59 -1.02 8.40
C PRO A 171 -22.54 -0.75 9.91
N THR A 172 -23.45 -1.34 10.69
CA THR A 172 -23.50 -1.21 12.16
C THR A 172 -22.82 -2.36 12.89
N HIS A 173 -22.29 -3.35 12.18
CA HIS A 173 -21.52 -4.43 12.78
C HIS A 173 -20.27 -3.88 13.50
N PRO A 174 -19.86 -4.41 14.67
CA PRO A 174 -18.71 -3.89 15.41
C PRO A 174 -17.43 -3.78 14.57
N ALA A 175 -17.12 -4.78 13.74
CA ALA A 175 -15.98 -4.75 12.83
C ALA A 175 -16.09 -3.62 11.78
N ALA A 176 -17.29 -3.38 11.23
CA ALA A 176 -17.52 -2.31 10.25
C ALA A 176 -17.35 -0.92 10.89
N LEU A 177 -17.85 -0.73 12.12
CA LEU A 177 -17.65 0.51 12.88
C LEU A 177 -16.18 0.71 13.26
N ALA A 178 -15.49 -0.34 13.69
CA ALA A 178 -14.08 -0.27 14.11
C ALA A 178 -13.17 0.21 12.97
N VAL A 179 -13.36 -0.31 11.75
CA VAL A 179 -12.52 0.09 10.61
C VAL A 179 -12.81 1.50 10.10
N MET A 180 -13.90 2.11 10.54
CA MET A 180 -14.27 3.51 10.28
C MET A 180 -13.78 4.46 11.38
N ALA A 181 -13.20 3.95 12.47
CA ALA A 181 -12.61 4.79 13.51
C ALA A 181 -11.34 5.48 13.00
N ASP A 182 -11.18 6.76 13.35
CA ASP A 182 -10.02 7.56 12.98
C ASP A 182 -8.73 6.99 13.60
N THR A 183 -7.64 7.10 12.86
CA THR A 183 -6.28 6.76 13.31
C THR A 183 -5.31 7.91 13.02
N TYR A 184 -4.09 7.80 13.56
CA TYR A 184 -3.05 8.80 13.35
C TYR A 184 -2.65 8.89 11.87
N HIS A 185 -2.82 10.05 11.25
CA HIS A 185 -2.36 10.33 9.89
C HIS A 185 -2.29 11.86 9.62
N THR A 186 -1.64 12.26 8.52
CA THR A 186 -1.53 13.67 8.06
C THR A 186 -2.87 14.38 7.92
N ASP A 187 -3.90 13.66 7.51
CA ASP A 187 -5.31 14.06 7.48
C ASP A 187 -6.11 12.99 8.23
N GLN A 188 -7.20 13.36 8.92
CA GLN A 188 -8.12 12.40 9.57
C GLN A 188 -8.50 11.29 8.57
N ALA A 189 -8.15 10.05 8.91
CA ALA A 189 -8.36 8.91 8.07
C ALA A 189 -8.77 7.71 8.94
N PRO A 190 -9.76 6.93 8.50
CA PRO A 190 -10.12 5.71 9.21
C PRO A 190 -9.09 4.61 8.99
N PHE A 191 -9.18 3.51 9.72
CA PHE A 191 -8.30 2.34 9.51
C PHE A 191 -8.43 1.71 8.12
N LEU A 192 -9.64 1.68 7.53
CA LEU A 192 -9.93 0.90 6.31
C LEU A 192 -8.94 1.13 5.14
N PRO A 193 -8.59 2.36 4.73
CA PRO A 193 -7.59 2.60 3.68
C PRO A 193 -6.22 1.97 3.97
N PHE A 194 -5.76 2.01 5.23
CA PHE A 194 -4.49 1.43 5.65
C PHE A 194 -4.54 -0.11 5.64
N ILE A 195 -5.69 -0.69 6.02
CA ILE A 195 -5.96 -2.12 5.91
C ILE A 195 -5.90 -2.55 4.44
N ALA A 196 -6.66 -1.88 3.56
CA ALA A 196 -6.73 -2.21 2.14
C ALA A 196 -5.36 -2.17 1.44
N GLU A 197 -4.55 -1.14 1.74
CA GLU A 197 -3.18 -1.02 1.23
C GLU A 197 -2.30 -2.24 1.61
N ARG A 198 -2.42 -2.75 2.84
CA ARG A 198 -1.64 -3.88 3.36
C ARG A 198 -2.14 -5.23 2.85
N LEU A 199 -3.44 -5.32 2.54
CA LEU A 199 -4.03 -6.53 1.96
C LEU A 199 -3.45 -6.87 0.59
N PHE A 200 -2.93 -5.88 -0.17
CA PHE A 200 -2.26 -6.17 -1.44
C PHE A 200 -1.02 -7.06 -1.23
N SER A 201 -0.07 -6.61 -0.41
CA SER A 201 1.15 -7.39 -0.13
C SER A 201 0.82 -8.73 0.54
N THR A 202 -0.21 -8.74 1.41
CA THR A 202 -0.72 -9.96 2.06
C THR A 202 -1.25 -10.97 1.04
N PHE A 203 -2.05 -10.51 0.09
CA PHE A 203 -2.58 -11.35 -0.98
C PHE A 203 -1.46 -11.96 -1.81
N LEU A 204 -0.43 -11.18 -2.19
CA LEU A 204 0.73 -11.70 -2.91
C LEU A 204 1.43 -12.83 -2.16
N SER A 205 1.64 -12.67 -0.84
CA SER A 205 2.29 -13.68 0.01
C SER A 205 1.56 -15.03 0.05
N PHE A 206 0.24 -15.05 -0.09
CA PHE A 206 -0.55 -16.29 -0.11
C PHE A 206 -0.81 -16.85 -1.51
N ASN A 207 -0.34 -16.18 -2.56
CA ASN A 207 -0.55 -16.59 -3.95
C ASN A 207 0.81 -16.68 -4.68
N PRO A 208 1.70 -17.60 -4.28
CA PRO A 208 3.05 -17.74 -4.86
C PRO A 208 3.04 -18.22 -6.31
N ASP A 209 1.89 -18.62 -6.84
CA ASP A 209 1.68 -18.96 -8.24
C ASP A 209 1.65 -17.74 -9.16
N LEU A 210 1.44 -16.53 -8.62
CA LEU A 210 1.41 -15.29 -9.38
C LEU A 210 2.81 -14.88 -9.85
N LYS A 211 2.90 -14.43 -11.10
CA LYS A 211 4.10 -13.78 -11.63
C LYS A 211 4.12 -12.32 -11.23
N ILE A 212 4.99 -11.98 -10.29
CA ILE A 212 5.13 -10.64 -9.72
C ILE A 212 6.38 -9.97 -10.29
N ALA A 213 6.24 -8.75 -10.82
CA ALA A 213 7.36 -7.90 -11.20
C ALA A 213 7.37 -6.63 -10.34
N ALA A 214 8.33 -6.52 -9.41
CA ALA A 214 8.49 -5.35 -8.57
C ALA A 214 9.61 -4.44 -9.09
N TYR A 215 9.31 -3.16 -9.30
CA TYR A 215 10.28 -2.15 -9.70
C TYR A 215 11.33 -1.99 -8.60
N GLN A 216 12.60 -2.22 -8.94
CA GLN A 216 13.72 -2.13 -8.00
C GLN A 216 14.44 -0.79 -8.16
N PHE A 217 14.88 -0.22 -7.04
CA PHE A 217 15.73 0.96 -7.00
C PHE A 217 17.18 0.55 -6.79
N GLU A 218 18.12 1.27 -7.40
CA GLU A 218 19.55 1.04 -7.19
C GLU A 218 19.98 1.38 -5.75
N SER A 219 19.34 2.39 -5.15
CA SER A 219 19.47 2.76 -3.74
C SER A 219 18.13 3.27 -3.22
N VAL A 220 17.88 3.06 -1.93
CA VAL A 220 16.70 3.58 -1.21
C VAL A 220 16.97 4.92 -0.53
N ASP A 221 18.19 5.46 -0.59
CA ASP A 221 18.60 6.67 0.13
C ASP A 221 17.77 7.90 -0.25
N ALA A 222 17.37 7.98 -1.52
CA ALA A 222 16.54 9.06 -2.04
C ALA A 222 15.11 9.04 -1.46
N HIS A 223 14.67 7.90 -0.93
CA HIS A 223 13.35 7.70 -0.32
C HIS A 223 13.36 7.89 1.21
N CYS A 224 14.54 7.97 1.82
CA CYS A 224 14.69 8.30 3.23
C CYS A 224 14.33 9.77 3.50
N LEU A 225 13.41 9.99 4.44
CA LEU A 225 12.84 11.30 4.76
C LEU A 225 13.83 12.24 5.47
N ASN A 226 14.87 11.70 6.10
CA ASN A 226 15.89 12.46 6.82
C ASN A 226 17.18 11.63 7.02
N ASP A 227 18.22 12.25 7.57
CA ASP A 227 19.51 11.58 7.83
C ASP A 227 19.42 10.44 8.84
N VAL A 228 18.46 10.47 9.75
CA VAL A 228 18.25 9.39 10.72
C VAL A 228 17.78 8.13 10.02
N GLN A 229 16.79 8.23 9.11
CA GLN A 229 16.36 7.09 8.30
C GLN A 229 17.50 6.55 7.43
N ARG A 230 18.32 7.43 6.81
CA ARG A 230 19.50 6.99 6.04
C ARG A 230 20.48 6.20 6.90
N ALA A 231 20.81 6.71 8.09
CA ALA A 231 21.70 6.01 9.02
C ALA A 231 21.12 4.66 9.48
N MET A 232 19.81 4.59 9.70
CA MET A 232 19.12 3.35 10.03
C MET A 232 19.19 2.33 8.89
N VAL A 233 18.94 2.73 7.64
CA VAL A 233 19.09 1.86 6.46
C VAL A 233 20.52 1.33 6.38
N ALA A 234 21.52 2.22 6.44
CA ALA A 234 22.93 1.83 6.34
C ALA A 234 23.33 0.82 7.43
N CYS A 235 22.77 0.94 8.64
CA CYS A 235 22.99 0.00 9.73
C CYS A 235 22.32 -1.36 9.49
N MET A 236 21.07 -1.36 9.04
CA MET A 236 20.25 -2.58 8.93
C MET A 236 20.46 -3.36 7.64
N GLN A 237 20.78 -2.66 6.55
CA GLN A 237 20.84 -3.24 5.21
C GLN A 237 21.72 -4.49 5.12
N PRO A 238 22.97 -4.53 5.62
CA PRO A 238 23.79 -5.74 5.52
C PRO A 238 23.16 -6.97 6.18
N THR A 239 22.47 -6.78 7.31
CA THR A 239 21.85 -7.88 8.07
C THR A 239 20.56 -8.33 7.41
N VAL A 240 19.73 -7.37 6.95
CA VAL A 240 18.46 -7.64 6.29
C VAL A 240 18.68 -8.28 4.92
N ASP A 241 19.62 -7.77 4.11
CA ASP A 241 19.96 -8.35 2.81
C ASP A 241 20.49 -9.78 2.96
N ALA A 242 21.31 -10.06 3.97
CA ALA A 242 21.78 -11.41 4.26
C ALA A 242 20.64 -12.35 4.67
N ALA A 243 19.68 -11.87 5.48
CA ALA A 243 18.52 -12.64 5.90
C ALA A 243 17.54 -12.90 4.74
N ASP A 244 17.30 -11.90 3.89
CA ASP A 244 16.48 -12.02 2.67
C ASP A 244 17.13 -13.02 1.69
N ALA A 245 18.45 -12.92 1.46
CA ALA A 245 19.19 -13.86 0.61
C ALA A 245 19.18 -15.31 1.15
N ALA A 246 19.21 -15.46 2.48
CA ALA A 246 19.11 -16.76 3.15
C ALA A 246 17.65 -17.28 3.25
N GLY A 247 16.65 -16.46 2.93
CA GLY A 247 15.24 -16.76 3.16
C GLY A 247 14.90 -17.02 4.63
N ARG A 248 15.67 -16.46 5.56
CA ARG A 248 15.59 -16.79 6.99
C ARG A 248 15.75 -15.55 7.85
N PHE A 249 14.70 -15.24 8.60
CA PHE A 249 14.70 -14.25 9.66
C PHE A 249 14.53 -14.96 10.99
N ASP A 250 15.56 -14.97 11.82
CA ASP A 250 15.43 -15.49 13.17
C ASP A 250 14.64 -14.53 14.07
N GLU A 251 14.14 -15.05 15.19
CA GLU A 251 13.32 -14.25 16.11
C GLU A 251 14.07 -13.04 16.68
N GLY A 252 15.40 -13.10 16.80
CA GLY A 252 16.22 -11.99 17.28
C GLY A 252 16.16 -10.83 16.30
N LEU A 253 16.36 -11.11 15.01
CA LEU A 253 16.25 -10.12 13.95
C LEU A 253 14.82 -9.58 13.82
N VAL A 254 13.80 -10.43 13.89
CA VAL A 254 12.39 -9.98 13.84
C VAL A 254 12.07 -9.05 15.01
N ARG A 255 12.51 -9.39 16.24
CA ARG A 255 12.35 -8.50 17.41
C ARG A 255 13.12 -7.18 17.25
N HIS A 256 14.30 -7.22 16.65
CA HIS A 256 15.09 -6.02 16.39
C HIS A 256 14.39 -5.11 15.37
N LEU A 257 13.87 -5.66 14.27
CA LEU A 257 13.05 -4.91 13.31
C LEU A 257 11.80 -4.33 13.98
N GLN A 258 11.10 -5.09 14.82
CA GLN A 258 9.95 -4.56 15.57
C GLN A 258 10.33 -3.36 16.44
N TYR A 259 11.48 -3.43 17.14
CA TYR A 259 11.98 -2.32 17.95
C TYR A 259 12.29 -1.10 17.09
N ILE A 260 13.05 -1.28 16.00
CA ILE A 260 13.43 -0.21 15.08
C ILE A 260 12.19 0.44 14.46
N CYS A 261 11.25 -0.35 13.96
CA CYS A 261 10.00 0.14 13.38
C CYS A 261 9.21 0.99 14.37
N SER A 262 9.08 0.55 15.63
CA SER A 262 8.39 1.32 16.66
C SER A 262 9.13 2.61 17.04
N ARG A 263 10.47 2.59 17.14
CA ARG A 263 11.25 3.81 17.39
C ARG A 263 11.15 4.80 16.23
N GLU A 264 11.25 4.31 15.01
CA GLU A 264 11.10 5.11 13.80
C GLU A 264 9.72 5.79 13.78
N ALA A 265 8.65 5.04 14.09
CA ALA A 265 7.30 5.60 14.11
C ALA A 265 7.17 6.75 15.12
N GLU A 266 7.74 6.61 16.32
CA GLU A 266 7.77 7.67 17.32
C GLU A 266 8.58 8.89 16.85
N LEU A 267 9.77 8.67 16.28
CA LEU A 267 10.63 9.74 15.78
C LEU A 267 9.98 10.50 14.63
N THR A 268 9.35 9.79 13.70
CA THR A 268 8.63 10.37 12.56
C THR A 268 7.41 11.17 13.02
N LYS A 269 6.64 10.63 13.97
CA LYS A 269 5.52 11.34 14.61
C LYS A 269 5.99 12.64 15.28
N ALA A 270 7.07 12.57 16.05
CA ALA A 270 7.66 13.73 16.72
C ALA A 270 8.21 14.78 15.74
N HIS A 271 8.87 14.32 14.67
CA HIS A 271 9.47 15.19 13.67
C HIS A 271 8.40 16.00 12.93
N PHE A 272 7.36 15.34 12.40
CA PHE A 272 6.35 16.00 11.57
C PHE A 272 5.29 16.78 12.36
N LEU A 273 5.31 16.74 13.70
CA LEU A 273 4.58 17.72 14.51
C LEU A 273 5.08 19.15 14.24
N HIS A 274 6.37 19.31 13.94
CA HIS A 274 7.02 20.61 13.81
C HIS A 274 7.56 20.90 12.40
N HIS A 275 7.61 19.89 11.53
CA HIS A 275 8.13 20.00 10.17
C HIS A 275 7.06 19.59 9.14
N PRO A 276 6.93 20.30 8.01
CA PRO A 276 6.03 19.89 6.94
C PRO A 276 6.44 18.53 6.35
N HIS A 277 5.48 17.61 6.24
CA HIS A 277 5.71 16.31 5.61
C HIS A 277 5.87 16.44 4.09
N PRO A 278 6.89 15.82 3.45
CA PRO A 278 7.26 16.10 2.07
C PRO A 278 6.17 15.77 1.04
N HIS A 279 5.30 14.80 1.33
CA HIS A 279 4.23 14.40 0.40
C HIS A 279 2.90 15.17 0.61
N THR A 280 2.80 16.01 1.63
CA THR A 280 1.58 16.79 1.95
C THR A 280 1.84 18.29 2.08
N GLY A 281 3.08 18.70 2.36
CA GLY A 281 3.44 20.08 2.65
C GLY A 281 2.88 20.60 3.98
N ARG A 282 2.37 19.72 4.84
CA ARG A 282 1.70 20.06 6.12
C ARG A 282 2.34 19.33 7.29
N THR A 283 2.27 19.91 8.48
CA THR A 283 2.59 19.19 9.72
C THR A 283 1.51 18.16 10.02
N ILE A 284 1.83 17.16 10.85
CA ILE A 284 0.91 16.10 11.27
C ILE A 284 0.51 16.38 12.72
N GLN A 285 -0.75 16.72 12.95
CA GLN A 285 -1.28 16.88 14.30
C GLN A 285 -1.59 15.50 14.91
N GLN A 286 -1.45 15.36 16.23
CA GLN A 286 -1.93 14.16 16.92
C GLN A 286 -3.47 14.15 16.86
N ALA A 287 -4.05 12.98 16.56
CA ALA A 287 -5.47 12.71 16.73
C ALA A 287 -5.81 12.61 18.23
#